data_AF-A0A3L7U9L3-F1
#
_entry.id   AF-A0A3L7U9L3-F1
#
_cell.length_a   1.000
_cell.length_b   1.000
_cell.length_c   1.000
_cell.angle_alpha   90.00
_cell.angle_beta   90.00
_cell.angle_gamma   90.00
#
_symmetry.space_group_name_H-M   'P 1'
#
loop_
_entity.id
_entity.type
_entity.pdbx_description
1 polymer ?
#
loop_
_entity_poly.entity_id
_entity_poly.type
_entity_poly.pdbx_seq_one_letter_code
_entity_poly.pdbx_strand_id
1 'polypeptide(L)'
;MSSQPSTEPSRQASKRTPAHDIGLAGGLKQRVVDFIRELERPDQRGPWLAMAAFTGMLVYSYWPGLLNAQSSWSNPQYSHGWIVPLFSVALLFLWRQPIEPVTLSARAAGLGILVASFALRLLMARYRIVTIDMYTFVPALAGIFLLCGGWSTFRWAWAPIAFLIFMYPLPDEATRYLLGPLQTLATIVSTYAMQTLGIDAYREGNQIVVGEMHLGVVDACSGLRMLTIFIALSVALVLLSDGEWWEKVAILASAIPIALIVNSIRITVTGLLYQVATSEIAEMVFHDLAGWVMMPMALGMLFLEQKILASLFLQEDQAPAVLAPMRAPRGGLTGRK
;
A
#
# COMPACT_ATOMS: atom_id res chain seq x y z
N MET A 1 69.39 8.78 -12.62
CA MET A 1 69.28 7.51 -11.86
C MET A 1 68.47 7.76 -10.59
N SER A 2 67.32 7.07 -10.49
CA SER A 2 66.59 6.67 -9.28
C SER A 2 65.91 7.77 -8.41
N SER A 3 64.82 8.39 -8.87
CA SER A 3 63.42 8.09 -8.48
C SER A 3 63.14 6.83 -7.64
N GLN A 4 62.54 6.98 -6.44
CA GLN A 4 61.58 6.04 -5.82
C GLN A 4 60.79 6.72 -4.67
N PRO A 5 59.57 6.24 -4.32
CA PRO A 5 58.38 7.09 -4.24
C PRO A 5 57.66 7.10 -2.88
N SER A 6 56.79 8.10 -2.74
CA SER A 6 55.80 8.27 -1.67
C SER A 6 54.77 7.14 -1.63
N THR A 7 54.58 6.53 -0.47
CA THR A 7 53.56 5.53 -0.18
C THR A 7 52.21 6.19 0.10
N GLU A 8 51.31 6.19 -0.88
CA GLU A 8 49.88 6.46 -0.70
C GLU A 8 49.20 5.26 -0.01
N PRO A 9 48.31 5.47 0.98
CA PRO A 9 47.46 4.41 1.49
C PRO A 9 46.38 4.08 0.46
N SER A 10 46.39 2.83 0.01
CA SER A 10 45.43 2.24 -0.91
C SER A 10 43.99 2.43 -0.41
N ARG A 11 43.23 3.25 -1.14
CA ARG A 11 41.77 3.20 -1.12
C ARG A 11 41.34 1.80 -1.57
N GLN A 12 41.05 0.91 -0.62
CA GLN A 12 40.26 -0.28 -0.88
C GLN A 12 38.87 0.17 -1.32
N ALA A 13 38.70 0.30 -2.63
CA ALA A 13 37.41 0.36 -3.27
C ALA A 13 36.60 -0.87 -2.81
N SER A 14 35.55 -0.62 -2.04
CA SER A 14 34.51 -1.58 -1.74
C SER A 14 33.95 -2.10 -3.07
N LYS A 15 34.42 -3.28 -3.48
CA LYS A 15 33.83 -4.04 -4.59
C LYS A 15 32.38 -4.32 -4.21
N ARG A 16 31.45 -3.55 -4.79
CA ARG A 16 30.05 -3.95 -4.86
C ARG A 16 30.01 -5.25 -5.67
N THR A 17 29.82 -6.37 -4.99
CA THR A 17 29.54 -7.65 -5.62
C THR A 17 28.26 -7.51 -6.44
N PRO A 18 28.23 -7.94 -7.71
CA PRO A 18 27.02 -7.85 -8.52
C PRO A 18 25.93 -8.73 -7.90
N ALA A 19 24.76 -8.13 -7.69
CA ALA A 19 23.58 -8.72 -7.08
C ALA A 19 22.86 -9.67 -8.06
N HIS A 20 23.52 -10.77 -8.44
CA HIS A 20 22.88 -11.86 -9.18
C HIS A 20 23.01 -13.14 -8.36
N ASP A 21 21.87 -13.79 -8.10
CA ASP A 21 21.69 -15.10 -7.46
C ASP A 21 21.76 -15.21 -5.93
N ILE A 22 21.37 -14.15 -5.21
CA ILE A 22 20.91 -14.35 -3.83
C ILE A 22 19.41 -14.62 -3.88
N GLY A 23 19.01 -15.89 -3.82
CA GLY A 23 17.60 -16.26 -3.69
C GLY A 23 16.94 -15.51 -2.52
N LEU A 24 15.61 -15.32 -2.56
CA LEU A 24 14.85 -14.53 -1.57
C LEU A 24 15.26 -14.81 -0.11
N ALA A 25 15.48 -16.08 0.23
CA ALA A 25 15.93 -16.50 1.56
C ALA A 25 17.34 -15.98 1.93
N GLY A 26 18.28 -15.96 0.97
CA GLY A 26 19.62 -15.40 1.18
C GLY A 26 19.59 -13.89 1.36
N GLY A 27 18.74 -13.18 0.61
CA GLY A 27 18.59 -11.73 0.70
C GLY A 27 18.01 -11.32 2.05
N LEU A 28 16.98 -12.05 2.52
CA LEU A 28 16.41 -11.86 3.86
C LEU A 28 17.45 -12.14 4.95
N LYS A 29 18.21 -13.23 4.84
CA LYS A 29 19.29 -13.56 5.79
C LYS A 29 20.33 -12.44 5.88
N GLN A 30 20.72 -11.87 4.74
CA GLN A 30 21.67 -10.76 4.70
C GLN A 30 21.09 -9.51 5.38
N ARG A 31 19.83 -9.15 5.09
CA ARG A 31 19.14 -8.02 5.75
C ARG A 31 19.02 -8.18 7.26
N VAL A 32 18.83 -9.40 7.75
CA VAL A 32 18.82 -9.72 9.19
C VAL A 32 20.21 -9.57 9.79
N VAL A 33 21.25 -10.08 9.13
CA VAL A 33 22.64 -9.91 9.59
C VAL A 33 23.03 -8.43 9.64
N ASP A 34 22.67 -7.66 8.61
CA ASP A 34 22.91 -6.23 8.57
C ASP A 34 22.16 -5.49 9.69
N PHE A 35 20.92 -5.92 10.01
CA PHE A 35 20.17 -5.36 11.13
C PHE A 35 20.84 -5.63 12.48
N ILE A 36 21.30 -6.85 12.71
CA ILE A 36 21.99 -7.22 13.95
C ILE A 36 23.26 -6.39 14.09
N ARG A 37 24.03 -6.21 13.00
CA ARG A 37 25.23 -5.36 12.98
C ARG A 37 24.91 -3.88 13.21
N GLU A 38 23.79 -3.38 12.69
CA GLU A 38 23.31 -2.02 12.97
C GLU A 38 22.98 -1.87 14.46
N LEU A 39 22.21 -2.80 15.02
CA LEU A 39 21.92 -2.86 16.45
C LEU A 39 23.15 -3.11 17.29
N GLU A 40 24.29 -3.53 16.75
CA GLU A 40 25.53 -3.62 17.50
C GLU A 40 26.21 -2.25 17.69
N ARG A 41 25.88 -1.25 16.88
CA ARG A 41 26.50 0.08 16.93
C ARG A 41 25.78 1.00 17.94
N PRO A 42 26.50 1.64 18.89
CA PRO A 42 25.87 2.41 19.96
C PRO A 42 25.09 3.64 19.46
N ASP A 43 25.52 4.25 18.35
CA ASP A 43 24.84 5.36 17.68
C ASP A 43 23.47 4.98 17.11
N GLN A 44 23.30 3.72 16.69
CA GLN A 44 22.06 3.20 16.12
C GLN A 44 21.16 2.56 17.20
N ARG A 45 21.75 1.92 18.22
CA ARG A 45 21.03 1.27 19.33
C ARG A 45 20.02 2.18 20.00
N GLY A 46 20.46 3.38 20.39
CA GLY A 46 19.62 4.33 21.15
C GLY A 46 18.32 4.71 20.42
N PRO A 47 18.40 5.22 19.18
CA PRO A 47 17.22 5.55 18.39
C PRO A 47 16.28 4.37 18.14
N TRP A 48 16.80 3.17 17.84
CA TRP A 48 15.97 1.98 17.65
C TRP A 48 15.28 1.52 18.93
N LEU A 49 15.96 1.56 20.07
CA LEU A 49 15.35 1.25 21.37
C LEU A 49 14.27 2.28 21.76
N ALA A 50 14.52 3.57 21.54
CA ALA A 50 13.53 4.62 21.77
C ALA A 50 12.30 4.44 20.86
N MET A 51 12.52 4.16 19.57
CA MET A 51 11.47 3.86 18.60
C MET A 51 10.62 2.67 19.04
N ALA A 52 11.27 1.56 19.43
CA ALA A 52 10.59 0.36 19.90
C ALA A 52 9.81 0.61 21.19
N ALA A 53 10.41 1.32 22.15
CA ALA A 53 9.76 1.66 23.42
C ALA A 53 8.53 2.55 23.20
N PHE A 54 8.64 3.63 22.44
CA PHE A 54 7.49 4.50 22.17
C PHE A 54 6.43 3.81 21.32
N THR A 55 6.82 2.98 20.36
CA THR A 55 5.86 2.17 19.59
C THR A 55 5.13 1.18 20.50
N GLY A 56 5.84 0.52 21.43
CA GLY A 56 5.23 -0.36 22.43
C GLY A 56 4.25 0.38 23.36
N MET A 57 4.61 1.57 23.83
CA MET A 57 3.72 2.43 24.62
C MET A 57 2.51 2.89 23.81
N LEU A 58 2.68 3.19 22.52
CA LEU A 58 1.60 3.55 21.61
C LEU A 58 0.64 2.36 21.42
N VAL A 59 1.15 1.18 21.13
CA VAL A 59 0.35 -0.05 21.00
C VAL A 59 -0.43 -0.33 22.29
N TYR A 60 0.20 -0.17 23.46
CA TYR A 60 -0.49 -0.30 24.75
C TYR A 60 -1.61 0.74 24.91
N SER A 61 -1.33 2.01 24.58
CA SER A 61 -2.33 3.09 24.64
C SER A 61 -3.51 2.85 23.70
N TYR A 62 -3.28 2.29 22.52
CA TYR A 62 -4.29 1.99 21.51
C TYR A 62 -4.87 0.58 21.62
N TRP A 63 -4.52 -0.17 22.67
CA TRP A 63 -4.91 -1.57 22.82
C TRP A 63 -6.42 -1.83 22.63
N PRO A 64 -7.34 -1.05 23.23
CA PRO A 64 -8.77 -1.24 22.98
C PRO A 64 -9.19 -0.98 21.52
N GLY A 65 -8.60 0.03 20.89
CA GLY A 65 -8.84 0.34 19.47
C GLY A 65 -8.33 -0.77 18.56
N LEU A 66 -7.18 -1.37 18.87
CA LEU A 66 -6.65 -2.50 18.12
C LEU A 66 -7.49 -3.78 18.30
N LEU A 67 -8.08 -4.01 19.48
CA LEU A 67 -9.04 -5.10 19.68
C LEU A 67 -10.32 -4.90 18.87
N ASN A 68 -10.83 -3.67 18.78
CA ASN A 68 -11.95 -3.34 17.89
C ASN A 68 -11.60 -3.55 16.40
N ALA A 69 -10.33 -3.36 16.03
CA ALA A 69 -9.87 -3.63 14.67
C ALA A 69 -9.86 -5.14 14.43
N GLN A 70 -9.33 -5.90 15.38
CA GLN A 70 -9.30 -7.36 15.33
C GLN A 70 -10.70 -7.99 15.27
N SER A 71 -11.68 -7.45 15.98
CA SER A 71 -13.09 -7.87 15.84
C SER A 71 -13.68 -7.51 14.48
N SER A 72 -13.16 -6.49 13.81
CA SER A 72 -13.56 -6.16 12.44
C SER A 72 -12.94 -7.15 11.44
N TRP A 73 -11.73 -7.65 11.70
CA TRP A 73 -11.03 -8.58 10.81
C TRP A 73 -11.61 -9.99 10.80
N SER A 74 -12.41 -10.36 11.80
CA SER A 74 -13.18 -11.62 11.78
C SER A 74 -14.37 -11.55 10.82
N ASN A 75 -14.79 -10.34 10.42
CA ASN A 75 -15.75 -10.18 9.33
C ASN A 75 -15.05 -10.52 8.00
N PRO A 76 -15.61 -11.42 7.17
CA PRO A 76 -15.05 -11.74 5.86
C PRO A 76 -14.85 -10.51 4.95
N GLN A 77 -15.55 -9.40 5.21
CA GLN A 77 -15.37 -8.13 4.48
C GLN A 77 -14.01 -7.45 4.74
N TYR A 78 -13.42 -7.64 5.92
CA TYR A 78 -12.20 -6.95 6.35
C TYR A 78 -11.08 -7.94 6.75
N SER A 79 -11.17 -9.19 6.28
CA SER A 79 -10.20 -10.25 6.60
C SER A 79 -8.76 -9.92 6.18
N HIS A 80 -8.59 -9.09 5.15
CA HIS A 80 -7.28 -8.56 4.73
C HIS A 80 -6.57 -7.76 5.83
N GLY A 81 -7.30 -7.24 6.82
CA GLY A 81 -6.76 -6.52 7.96
C GLY A 81 -5.77 -7.34 8.81
N TRP A 82 -5.81 -8.67 8.75
CA TRP A 82 -4.78 -9.52 9.37
C TRP A 82 -3.42 -9.44 8.67
N ILE A 83 -3.41 -9.27 7.35
CA ILE A 83 -2.20 -9.27 6.52
C ILE A 83 -1.56 -7.88 6.47
N VAL A 84 -2.37 -6.82 6.52
CA VAL A 84 -1.89 -5.44 6.39
C VAL A 84 -0.79 -5.07 7.41
N PRO A 85 -0.93 -5.32 8.73
CA PRO A 85 0.13 -5.04 9.70
C PRO A 85 1.40 -5.82 9.44
N LEU A 86 1.27 -7.11 9.09
CA LEU A 86 2.42 -7.97 8.78
C LEU A 86 3.16 -7.47 7.54
N PHE A 87 2.43 -7.08 6.50
CA PHE A 87 2.97 -6.51 5.29
C PHE A 87 3.67 -5.17 5.54
N SER A 88 3.07 -4.27 6.32
CA SER A 88 3.69 -3.00 6.72
C SER A 88 4.98 -3.21 7.51
N VAL A 89 5.00 -4.13 8.48
CA VAL A 89 6.22 -4.46 9.24
C VAL A 89 7.29 -5.06 8.34
N ALA A 90 6.92 -5.97 7.43
CA ALA A 90 7.85 -6.53 6.46
C ALA A 90 8.45 -5.45 5.54
N LEU A 91 7.64 -4.53 5.02
CA LEU A 91 8.11 -3.41 4.21
C LEU A 91 9.02 -2.48 5.01
N LEU A 92 8.66 -2.12 6.25
CA LEU A 92 9.51 -1.32 7.13
C LEU A 92 10.87 -1.99 7.37
N PHE A 93 10.88 -3.31 7.51
CA PHE A 93 12.11 -4.07 7.70
C PHE A 93 12.97 -4.12 6.41
N LEU A 94 12.34 -4.34 5.25
CA LEU A 94 13.01 -4.46 3.95
C LEU A 94 13.51 -3.11 3.42
N TRP A 95 12.78 -2.03 3.68
CA TRP A 95 13.12 -0.67 3.23
C TRP A 95 13.96 0.10 4.24
N ARG A 96 14.24 -0.52 5.39
CA ARG A 96 15.04 0.07 6.45
C ARG A 96 16.36 0.62 5.91
N GLN A 97 16.66 1.85 6.31
CA GLN A 97 17.96 2.48 6.18
C GLN A 97 18.51 2.87 7.55
N PRO A 98 19.83 3.03 7.70
CA PRO A 98 20.44 3.50 8.95
C PRO A 98 19.83 4.82 9.41
N ILE A 99 19.67 4.99 10.73
CA ILE A 99 19.12 6.21 11.29
C ILE A 99 20.21 7.28 11.29
N GLU A 100 19.91 8.41 10.66
CA GLU A 100 20.77 9.59 10.64
C GLU A 100 20.54 10.48 11.88
N PRO A 101 21.49 11.38 12.21
CA PRO A 101 21.30 12.36 13.27
C PRO A 101 20.01 13.17 13.09
N VAL A 102 19.15 13.14 14.10
CA VAL A 102 17.82 13.76 14.05
C VAL A 102 17.91 15.26 14.27
N THR A 103 17.37 16.04 13.34
CA THR A 103 17.27 17.50 13.48
C THR A 103 16.21 17.90 14.51
N LEU A 104 16.39 19.06 15.16
CA LEU A 104 15.40 19.59 16.10
C LEU A 104 14.03 19.83 15.43
N SER A 105 14.04 20.24 14.16
CA SER A 105 12.81 20.43 13.38
C SER A 105 12.02 19.13 13.20
N ALA A 106 12.70 18.00 12.95
CA ALA A 106 12.03 16.71 12.85
C ALA A 106 11.44 16.27 14.18
N ARG A 107 12.15 16.50 15.30
CA ARG A 107 11.62 16.20 16.64
C ARG A 107 10.39 17.03 16.97
N ALA A 108 10.43 18.33 16.68
CA ALA A 108 9.29 19.22 16.89
C ALA A 108 8.09 18.82 16.02
N ALA A 109 8.32 18.47 14.75
CA ALA A 109 7.27 18.00 13.85
C ALA A 109 6.68 16.65 14.33
N GLY A 110 7.51 15.68 14.71
CA GLY A 110 7.06 14.40 15.24
C GLY A 110 6.24 14.55 16.53
N LEU A 111 6.69 15.42 17.45
CA LEU A 111 5.95 15.76 18.66
C LEU A 111 4.62 16.46 18.32
N GLY A 112 4.63 17.40 17.37
CA GLY A 112 3.42 18.09 16.91
C GLY A 112 2.39 17.11 16.33
N ILE A 113 2.81 16.16 15.50
CA ILE A 113 1.95 15.11 14.95
C ILE A 113 1.40 14.22 16.08
N LEU A 114 2.23 13.84 17.06
CA LEU A 114 1.79 13.04 18.21
C LEU A 114 0.73 13.78 19.04
N VAL A 115 0.99 15.04 19.40
CA VAL A 115 0.05 15.87 20.16
C VAL A 115 -1.25 16.05 19.38
N ALA A 116 -1.18 16.35 18.08
CA ALA A 116 -2.35 16.46 17.23
C ALA A 116 -3.16 15.16 17.15
N SER A 117 -2.47 14.02 17.02
CA SER A 117 -3.12 12.70 16.98
C SER A 117 -3.83 12.37 18.29
N PHE A 118 -3.18 12.63 19.44
CA PHE A 118 -3.80 12.43 20.75
C PHE A 118 -4.92 13.43 21.06
N ALA A 119 -4.80 14.68 20.61
CA ALA A 119 -5.86 15.67 20.75
C ALA A 119 -7.10 15.27 19.92
N LEU A 120 -6.89 14.83 18.67
CA LEU A 120 -7.96 14.31 17.82
C LEU A 120 -8.59 13.06 18.44
N ARG A 121 -7.77 12.14 18.96
CA ARG A 121 -8.23 10.96 19.69
C ARG A 121 -9.12 11.32 20.88
N LEU A 122 -8.71 12.28 21.70
CA LEU A 122 -9.51 12.75 22.83
C LEU A 122 -10.83 13.37 22.37
N LEU A 123 -10.82 14.13 21.27
CA LEU A 123 -12.02 14.71 20.68
C LEU A 123 -12.97 13.61 20.19
N MET A 124 -12.46 12.61 19.46
CA MET A 124 -13.28 11.50 18.96
C MET A 124 -13.82 10.62 20.09
N ALA A 125 -13.04 10.41 21.15
CA ALA A 125 -13.50 9.73 22.35
C ALA A 125 -14.67 10.46 23.03
N ARG A 126 -14.65 11.81 23.05
CA ARG A 126 -15.77 12.63 23.56
C ARG A 126 -17.06 12.43 22.76
N TYR A 127 -16.96 12.27 21.46
CA TYR A 127 -18.11 12.01 20.58
C TYR A 127 -18.43 10.52 20.40
N ARG A 128 -17.68 9.62 21.05
CA ARG A 128 -17.80 8.16 20.92
C ARG A 128 -17.65 7.64 19.48
N ILE A 129 -16.84 8.31 18.66
CA ILE A 129 -16.55 7.91 17.28
C ILE A 129 -15.32 6.99 17.28
N VAL A 130 -15.57 5.69 17.48
CA VAL A 130 -14.51 4.67 17.63
C VAL A 130 -13.67 4.54 16.36
N THR A 131 -14.29 4.61 15.18
CA THR A 131 -13.58 4.40 13.91
C THR A 131 -12.50 5.45 13.66
N ILE A 132 -12.79 6.74 13.90
CA ILE A 132 -11.80 7.81 13.71
C ILE A 132 -10.72 7.75 14.79
N ASP A 133 -11.06 7.37 16.03
CA ASP A 133 -10.07 7.10 17.09
C ASP A 133 -9.05 6.05 16.61
N MET A 134 -9.49 4.93 16.03
CA MET A 134 -8.60 3.91 15.47
C MET A 134 -7.66 4.48 14.40
N TYR A 135 -8.18 5.33 13.50
CA TYR A 135 -7.39 5.97 12.45
C TYR A 135 -6.28 6.89 12.98
N THR A 136 -6.41 7.46 14.18
CA THR A 136 -5.36 8.31 14.79
C THR A 136 -4.08 7.55 15.15
N PHE A 137 -4.13 6.21 15.19
CA PHE A 137 -2.95 5.37 15.40
C PHE A 137 -1.89 5.57 14.31
N VAL A 138 -2.29 5.66 13.05
CA VAL A 138 -1.38 5.76 11.89
C VAL A 138 -0.53 7.04 11.93
N PRO A 139 -1.12 8.26 12.03
CA PRO A 139 -0.33 9.47 12.17
C PRO A 139 0.46 9.50 13.48
N ALA A 140 -0.05 8.93 14.58
CA ALA A 140 0.73 8.84 15.82
C ALA A 140 2.00 7.99 15.63
N LEU A 141 1.91 6.85 14.95
CA LEU A 141 3.06 6.01 14.61
C LEU A 141 4.06 6.74 13.71
N ALA A 142 3.56 7.43 12.68
CA ALA A 142 4.38 8.31 11.84
C ALA A 142 5.12 9.38 12.66
N GLY A 143 4.44 9.97 13.65
CA GLY A 143 5.02 10.93 14.59
C GLY A 143 6.17 10.36 15.41
N ILE A 144 6.07 9.10 15.88
CA ILE A 144 7.16 8.40 16.59
C ILE A 144 8.36 8.19 15.66
N PHE A 145 8.12 7.75 14.42
CA PHE A 145 9.17 7.54 13.43
C PHE A 145 9.90 8.82 13.09
N LEU A 146 9.18 9.92 12.94
CA LEU A 146 9.76 11.24 12.70
C LEU A 146 10.48 11.78 13.95
N LEU A 147 9.93 11.57 15.15
CA LEU A 147 10.52 12.01 16.42
C LEU A 147 11.85 11.30 16.72
N CYS A 148 11.93 9.99 16.48
CA CYS A 148 13.09 9.17 16.86
C CYS A 148 14.11 9.00 15.74
N GLY A 149 13.66 8.97 14.47
CA GLY A 149 14.49 8.71 13.31
C GLY A 149 14.66 9.89 12.35
N GLY A 150 13.89 10.97 12.53
CA GLY A 150 14.00 12.17 11.71
C GLY A 150 13.42 12.03 10.30
N TRP A 151 13.69 13.05 9.47
CA TRP A 151 13.19 13.10 8.10
C TRP A 151 13.73 11.98 7.21
N SER A 152 14.96 11.52 7.45
CA SER A 152 15.55 10.39 6.71
C SER A 152 14.74 9.11 6.95
N THR A 153 14.43 8.78 8.21
CA THR A 153 13.56 7.64 8.57
C THR A 153 12.15 7.77 8.03
N PHE A 154 11.54 8.94 8.16
CA PHE A 154 10.18 9.16 7.65
C PHE A 154 10.08 8.96 6.13
N ARG A 155 11.10 9.35 5.36
CA ARG A 155 11.08 9.30 3.89
C ARG A 155 11.03 7.90 3.30
N TRP A 156 11.57 6.89 3.99
CA TRP A 156 11.39 5.48 3.60
C TRP A 156 10.26 4.79 4.35
N ALA A 157 9.89 5.25 5.56
CA ALA A 157 8.86 4.62 6.39
C ALA A 157 7.43 5.11 6.13
N TRP A 158 7.22 6.29 5.50
CA TRP A 158 5.90 6.90 5.39
C TRP A 158 4.89 6.01 4.64
N ALA A 159 5.32 5.35 3.56
CA ALA A 159 4.41 4.57 2.72
C ALA A 159 3.96 3.28 3.43
N PRO A 160 4.87 2.48 4.03
CA PRO A 160 4.48 1.33 4.84
C PRO A 160 3.62 1.69 6.06
N ILE A 161 3.89 2.84 6.70
CA ILE A 161 3.08 3.34 7.82
C ILE A 161 1.69 3.76 7.32
N ALA A 162 1.61 4.53 6.23
CA ALA A 162 0.35 4.95 5.63
C ALA A 162 -0.50 3.75 5.20
N PHE A 163 0.14 2.67 4.72
CA PHE A 163 -0.54 1.43 4.34
C PHE A 163 -1.34 0.79 5.50
N LEU A 164 -0.95 1.03 6.76
CA LEU A 164 -1.71 0.55 7.93
C LEU A 164 -3.14 1.10 7.97
N ILE A 165 -3.45 2.18 7.25
CA ILE A 165 -4.82 2.70 7.16
C ILE A 165 -5.81 1.64 6.63
N PHE A 166 -5.34 0.72 5.78
CA PHE A 166 -6.14 -0.36 5.21
C PHE A 166 -6.45 -1.48 6.20
N MET A 167 -5.84 -1.48 7.39
CA MET A 167 -6.22 -2.44 8.43
C MET A 167 -7.52 -2.04 9.14
N TYR A 168 -7.97 -0.80 9.00
CA TYR A 168 -9.19 -0.32 9.66
C TYR A 168 -10.39 -0.31 8.72
N PRO A 169 -11.60 -0.67 9.21
CA PRO A 169 -12.81 -0.57 8.41
C PRO A 169 -13.12 0.88 8.07
N LEU A 170 -13.63 1.11 6.86
CA LEU A 170 -14.04 2.45 6.42
C LEU A 170 -15.13 3.01 7.36
N PRO A 171 -15.06 4.30 7.73
CA PRO A 171 -16.13 4.95 8.47
C PRO A 171 -17.46 4.83 7.72
N ASP A 172 -18.57 4.64 8.43
CA ASP A 172 -19.89 4.43 7.83
C ASP A 172 -20.30 5.54 6.85
N GLU A 173 -19.88 6.78 7.12
CA GLU A 173 -20.09 7.90 6.22
C GLU A 173 -19.28 7.74 4.92
N ALA A 174 -17.99 7.40 5.02
CA ALA A 174 -17.15 7.17 3.85
C ALA A 174 -17.68 6.00 3.02
N THR A 175 -18.15 4.93 3.66
CA THR A 175 -18.84 3.82 3.00
C THR A 175 -20.09 4.32 2.26
N ARG A 176 -20.95 5.12 2.89
CA ARG A 176 -22.15 5.64 2.23
C ARG A 176 -21.84 6.54 1.03
N TYR A 177 -20.88 7.44 1.16
CA TYR A 177 -20.55 8.41 0.09
C TYR A 177 -19.69 7.84 -1.04
N LEU A 178 -18.78 6.91 -0.76
CA LEU A 178 -17.88 6.35 -1.77
C LEU A 178 -18.44 5.08 -2.38
N LEU A 179 -18.89 4.15 -1.54
CA LEU A 179 -19.29 2.81 -1.96
C LEU A 179 -20.73 2.78 -2.46
N GLY A 180 -21.61 3.65 -1.94
CA GLY A 180 -23.01 3.77 -2.39
C GLY A 180 -23.17 4.05 -3.89
N PRO A 181 -22.52 5.09 -4.45
CA PRO A 181 -22.59 5.37 -5.88
C PRO A 181 -22.02 4.25 -6.76
N LEU A 182 -20.89 3.65 -6.34
CA LEU A 182 -20.28 2.51 -7.05
C LEU A 182 -21.21 1.30 -7.10
N GLN A 183 -21.94 1.05 -6.02
CA GLN A 183 -22.95 0.00 -5.93
C GLN A 183 -24.11 0.29 -6.88
N THR A 184 -24.61 1.52 -6.93
CA THR A 184 -25.66 1.91 -7.89
C THR A 184 -25.21 1.73 -9.35
N LEU A 185 -23.99 2.16 -9.68
CA LEU A 185 -23.42 1.94 -11.01
C LEU A 185 -23.29 0.46 -11.33
N ALA A 186 -22.80 -0.36 -10.39
CA ALA A 186 -22.68 -1.80 -10.59
C ALA A 186 -24.05 -2.45 -10.85
N THR A 187 -25.08 -2.06 -10.08
CA THR A 187 -26.45 -2.55 -10.29
C THR A 187 -26.97 -2.15 -11.66
N ILE A 188 -26.81 -0.89 -12.08
CA ILE A 188 -27.25 -0.42 -13.41
C ILE A 188 -26.57 -1.21 -14.54
N VAL A 189 -25.24 -1.32 -14.50
CA VAL A 189 -24.46 -2.03 -15.53
C VAL A 189 -24.85 -3.50 -15.59
N SER A 190 -25.02 -4.14 -14.42
CA SER A 190 -25.37 -5.56 -14.35
C SER A 190 -26.81 -5.84 -14.81
N THR A 191 -27.77 -4.98 -14.47
CA THR A 191 -29.15 -5.09 -14.98
C THR A 191 -29.16 -4.98 -16.50
N TYR A 192 -28.46 -3.97 -17.05
CA TYR A 192 -28.37 -3.81 -18.51
C TYR A 192 -27.70 -5.02 -19.17
N ALA A 193 -26.60 -5.53 -18.59
CA ALA A 193 -25.94 -6.72 -19.08
C ALA A 193 -26.87 -7.95 -19.11
N MET A 194 -27.64 -8.19 -18.04
CA MET A 194 -28.63 -9.27 -18.00
C MET A 194 -29.73 -9.10 -19.04
N GLN A 195 -30.27 -7.89 -19.19
CA GLN A 195 -31.27 -7.57 -20.22
C GLN A 195 -30.73 -7.82 -21.63
N THR A 196 -29.48 -7.46 -21.91
CA THR A 196 -28.84 -7.74 -23.21
C THR A 196 -28.62 -9.24 -23.46
N LEU A 197 -28.56 -10.05 -22.41
CA LEU A 197 -28.49 -11.51 -22.49
C LEU A 197 -29.87 -12.18 -22.61
N GLY A 198 -30.96 -11.39 -22.70
CA GLY A 198 -32.33 -11.89 -22.85
C GLY A 198 -33.00 -12.27 -21.54
N ILE A 199 -32.43 -11.88 -20.40
CA ILE A 199 -33.02 -12.11 -19.08
C ILE A 199 -33.96 -10.95 -18.74
N ASP A 200 -35.20 -11.28 -18.37
CA ASP A 200 -36.15 -10.30 -17.82
C ASP A 200 -35.75 -9.90 -16.40
N ALA A 201 -34.90 -8.88 -16.32
CA ALA A 201 -34.39 -8.30 -15.09
C ALA A 201 -34.75 -6.83 -15.02
N TYR A 202 -35.20 -6.36 -13.86
CA TYR A 202 -35.40 -4.94 -13.57
C TYR A 202 -34.75 -4.55 -12.25
N ARG A 203 -34.57 -3.24 -12.04
CA ARG A 203 -33.86 -2.70 -10.88
C ARG A 203 -34.80 -1.95 -9.95
N GLU A 204 -34.75 -2.27 -8.67
CA GLU A 204 -35.39 -1.53 -7.59
C GLU A 204 -34.33 -0.98 -6.63
N GLY A 205 -34.05 0.33 -6.72
CA GLY A 205 -32.93 0.92 -5.98
C GLY A 205 -31.60 0.28 -6.38
N ASN A 206 -30.91 -0.35 -5.43
CA ASN A 206 -29.70 -1.12 -5.69
C ASN A 206 -29.95 -2.63 -5.83
N GLN A 207 -31.19 -3.11 -5.80
CA GLN A 207 -31.52 -4.53 -5.98
C GLN A 207 -31.91 -4.85 -7.43
N ILE A 208 -31.60 -6.06 -7.89
CA ILE A 208 -32.01 -6.55 -9.22
C ILE A 208 -33.03 -7.65 -9.02
N VAL A 209 -34.20 -7.53 -9.63
CA VAL A 209 -35.27 -8.52 -9.56
C VAL A 209 -35.31 -9.29 -10.86
N VAL A 210 -35.33 -10.62 -10.76
CA VAL A 210 -35.35 -11.57 -11.88
C VAL A 210 -36.42 -12.63 -11.58
N GLY A 211 -37.62 -12.47 -12.14
CA GLY A 211 -38.79 -13.29 -11.78
C GLY A 211 -39.17 -13.12 -10.31
N GLU A 212 -39.29 -14.24 -9.58
CA GLU A 212 -39.57 -14.27 -8.12
C GLU A 212 -38.32 -14.03 -7.25
N MET A 213 -37.15 -13.89 -7.88
CA MET A 213 -35.90 -13.74 -7.15
C MET A 213 -35.49 -12.28 -7.05
N HIS A 214 -35.21 -11.86 -5.82
CA HIS A 214 -34.57 -10.59 -5.53
C HIS A 214 -33.07 -10.83 -5.34
N LEU A 215 -32.24 -10.46 -6.33
CA LEU A 215 -30.81 -10.23 -6.12
C LEU A 215 -30.68 -8.93 -5.31
N GLY A 216 -31.01 -9.07 -4.03
CA GLY A 216 -30.89 -8.04 -3.03
C GLY A 216 -29.42 -7.80 -2.79
N VAL A 217 -28.95 -6.62 -3.17
CA VAL A 217 -27.58 -6.19 -2.92
C VAL A 217 -27.21 -6.22 -1.42
N VAL A 218 -28.16 -6.29 -0.48
CA VAL A 218 -27.81 -6.47 0.94
C VAL A 218 -27.21 -7.86 1.23
N ASP A 219 -27.65 -8.91 0.52
CA ASP A 219 -27.10 -10.28 0.63
C ASP A 219 -26.16 -10.65 -0.55
N ALA A 220 -26.30 -9.97 -1.70
CA ALA A 220 -25.48 -10.15 -2.89
C ALA A 220 -24.26 -9.19 -3.00
N CYS A 221 -24.19 -8.08 -2.22
CA CYS A 221 -23.04 -7.15 -2.20
C CYS A 221 -21.94 -7.48 -1.18
N SER A 222 -21.42 -8.69 -1.29
CA SER A 222 -20.00 -8.90 -1.05
C SER A 222 -19.08 -8.06 -1.98
N GLY A 223 -19.62 -7.18 -2.84
CA GLY A 223 -18.87 -6.27 -3.70
C GLY A 223 -18.12 -5.18 -2.95
N LEU A 224 -18.66 -4.68 -1.82
CA LEU A 224 -17.94 -3.71 -0.97
C LEU A 224 -16.69 -4.32 -0.35
N ARG A 225 -16.78 -5.60 0.06
CA ARG A 225 -15.64 -6.42 0.50
C ARG A 225 -14.56 -6.51 -0.57
N MET A 226 -14.94 -6.86 -1.80
CA MET A 226 -13.94 -7.00 -2.86
C MET A 226 -13.34 -5.66 -3.25
N LEU A 227 -14.11 -4.57 -3.24
CA LEU A 227 -13.58 -3.25 -3.53
C LEU A 227 -12.53 -2.80 -2.49
N THR A 228 -12.79 -2.95 -1.19
CA THR A 228 -11.84 -2.54 -0.15
C THR A 228 -10.56 -3.38 -0.18
N ILE A 229 -10.69 -4.71 -0.32
CA ILE A 229 -9.56 -5.61 -0.50
C ILE A 229 -8.79 -5.26 -1.77
N PHE A 230 -9.49 -5.00 -2.87
CA PHE A 230 -8.87 -4.71 -4.15
C PHE A 230 -8.13 -3.37 -4.15
N ILE A 231 -8.68 -2.33 -3.52
CA ILE A 231 -7.98 -1.05 -3.34
C ILE A 231 -6.73 -1.26 -2.48
N ALA A 232 -6.83 -1.96 -1.34
CA ALA A 232 -5.68 -2.25 -0.49
C ALA A 232 -4.60 -3.02 -1.26
N LEU A 233 -4.99 -4.01 -2.07
CA LEU A 233 -4.08 -4.80 -2.88
C LEU A 233 -3.46 -3.99 -4.03
N SER A 234 -4.23 -3.12 -4.66
CA SER A 234 -3.75 -2.20 -5.70
C SER A 234 -2.67 -1.28 -5.15
N VAL A 235 -2.89 -0.72 -3.95
CA VAL A 235 -1.88 0.07 -3.25
C VAL A 235 -0.66 -0.78 -2.90
N ALA A 236 -0.84 -2.01 -2.40
CA ALA A 236 0.28 -2.91 -2.10
C ALA A 236 1.13 -3.21 -3.34
N LEU A 237 0.49 -3.46 -4.50
CA LEU A 237 1.19 -3.69 -5.77
C LEU A 237 1.96 -2.45 -6.22
N VAL A 238 1.36 -1.27 -6.11
CA VAL A 238 2.01 0.01 -6.44
C VAL A 238 3.19 0.32 -5.52
N LEU A 239 3.09 -0.04 -4.24
CA LEU A 239 4.19 0.09 -3.28
C LEU A 239 5.37 -0.82 -3.61
N LEU A 240 5.10 -2.02 -4.15
CA LEU A 240 6.13 -2.99 -4.53
C LEU A 240 6.69 -2.76 -5.95
N SER A 241 6.03 -1.94 -6.77
CA SER A 241 6.42 -1.70 -8.16
C SER A 241 7.50 -0.62 -8.27
N ASP A 242 8.47 -0.86 -9.15
CA ASP A 242 9.57 0.08 -9.48
C ASP A 242 9.18 1.14 -10.52
N GLY A 243 7.88 1.29 -10.84
CA GLY A 243 7.38 2.21 -11.86
C GLY A 243 7.45 3.71 -11.50
N GLU A 244 7.32 4.56 -12.52
CA GLU A 244 7.28 6.01 -12.36
C GLU A 244 6.03 6.47 -11.58
N TRP A 245 6.08 7.66 -10.97
CA TRP A 245 4.99 8.13 -10.10
C TRP A 245 3.65 8.26 -10.86
N TRP A 246 3.67 8.57 -12.15
CA TRP A 246 2.45 8.68 -12.95
C TRP A 246 1.86 7.30 -13.29
N GLU A 247 2.69 6.27 -13.51
CA GLU A 247 2.23 4.88 -13.69
C GLU A 247 1.52 4.39 -12.43
N LYS A 248 2.11 4.70 -11.27
CA LYS A 248 1.52 4.40 -9.96
C LYS A 248 0.16 5.07 -9.78
N VAL A 249 0.03 6.34 -10.18
CA VAL A 249 -1.25 7.05 -10.14
C VAL A 249 -2.26 6.47 -11.14
N ALA A 250 -1.82 6.10 -12.35
CA ALA A 250 -2.68 5.47 -13.36
C ALA A 250 -3.26 4.13 -12.85
N ILE A 251 -2.41 3.26 -12.30
CA ILE A 251 -2.82 1.97 -11.71
C ILE A 251 -3.78 2.16 -10.53
N LEU A 252 -3.55 3.18 -9.68
CA LEU A 252 -4.49 3.47 -8.59
C LEU A 252 -5.82 4.01 -9.10
N ALA A 253 -5.81 4.85 -10.14
CA ALA A 253 -7.01 5.40 -10.74
C ALA A 253 -7.83 4.32 -11.48
N SER A 254 -7.17 3.37 -12.13
CA SER A 254 -7.80 2.25 -12.83
C SER A 254 -8.38 1.20 -11.87
N ALA A 255 -7.93 1.15 -10.62
CA ALA A 255 -8.45 0.20 -9.65
C ALA A 255 -9.97 0.34 -9.44
N ILE A 256 -10.50 1.57 -9.45
CA ILE A 256 -11.95 1.79 -9.29
C ILE A 256 -12.75 1.21 -10.48
N PRO A 257 -12.49 1.57 -11.75
CA PRO A 257 -13.21 1.02 -12.89
C PRO A 257 -12.99 -0.49 -13.05
N ILE A 258 -11.78 -1.01 -12.80
CA ILE A 258 -11.53 -2.46 -12.82
C ILE A 258 -12.41 -3.16 -11.79
N ALA A 259 -12.46 -2.66 -10.55
CA ALA A 259 -13.32 -3.23 -9.52
C ALA A 259 -14.81 -3.19 -9.91
N LEU A 260 -15.26 -2.11 -10.56
CA LEU A 260 -16.64 -1.98 -11.04
C LEU A 260 -16.95 -3.01 -12.13
N ILE A 261 -16.05 -3.19 -13.10
CA ILE A 261 -16.21 -4.18 -14.19
C ILE A 261 -16.26 -5.60 -13.63
N VAL A 262 -15.28 -5.96 -12.80
CA VAL A 262 -15.20 -7.25 -12.12
C VAL A 262 -16.47 -7.47 -11.30
N ASN A 263 -16.90 -6.52 -10.49
CA ASN A 263 -18.12 -6.66 -9.70
C ASN A 263 -19.39 -6.80 -10.57
N SER A 264 -19.47 -6.09 -11.70
CA SER A 264 -20.62 -6.18 -12.61
C SER A 264 -20.68 -7.54 -13.33
N ILE A 265 -19.53 -8.08 -13.73
CA ILE A 265 -19.42 -9.44 -14.29
C ILE A 265 -19.91 -10.45 -13.25
N ARG A 266 -19.46 -10.33 -11.99
CA ARG A 266 -19.91 -11.20 -10.91
C ARG A 266 -21.43 -11.19 -10.78
N ILE A 267 -22.04 -10.01 -10.66
CA ILE A 267 -23.50 -9.88 -10.47
C ILE A 267 -24.26 -10.46 -11.68
N THR A 268 -23.76 -10.22 -12.90
CA THR A 268 -24.39 -10.71 -14.14
C THR A 268 -24.30 -12.23 -14.26
N VAL A 269 -23.11 -12.80 -14.07
CA VAL A 269 -22.91 -14.26 -14.02
C VAL A 269 -23.76 -14.86 -12.90
N THR A 270 -23.94 -14.10 -11.80
CA THR A 270 -24.77 -14.55 -10.69
C THR A 270 -26.23 -14.73 -11.08
N GLY A 271 -26.82 -13.70 -11.69
CA GLY A 271 -28.19 -13.77 -12.17
C GLY A 271 -28.39 -14.84 -13.25
N LEU A 272 -27.41 -15.01 -14.15
CA LEU A 272 -27.48 -16.00 -15.22
C LEU A 272 -27.45 -17.44 -14.69
N LEU A 273 -26.52 -17.76 -13.80
CA LEU A 273 -26.41 -19.13 -13.26
C LEU A 273 -27.66 -19.54 -12.50
N TYR A 274 -28.31 -18.63 -11.78
CA TYR A 274 -29.53 -18.97 -11.05
C TYR A 274 -30.71 -19.28 -11.98
N GLN A 275 -30.80 -18.65 -13.15
CA GLN A 275 -31.82 -19.02 -14.14
C GLN A 275 -31.61 -20.42 -14.73
N VAL A 276 -30.37 -20.91 -14.75
CA VAL A 276 -30.00 -22.13 -15.48
C VAL A 276 -29.76 -23.32 -14.53
N ALA A 277 -29.33 -23.08 -13.29
CA ALA A 277 -28.98 -24.11 -12.31
C ALA A 277 -30.08 -24.29 -11.25
N THR A 278 -30.34 -25.55 -10.86
CA THR A 278 -31.15 -25.89 -9.69
C THR A 278 -30.57 -25.23 -8.44
N SER A 279 -31.41 -24.74 -7.53
CA SER A 279 -31.03 -23.89 -6.39
C SER A 279 -29.83 -24.37 -5.57
N GLU A 280 -29.67 -25.70 -5.37
CA GLU A 280 -28.53 -26.29 -4.65
C GLU A 280 -27.18 -26.16 -5.37
N ILE A 281 -27.14 -26.30 -6.71
CA ILE A 281 -25.90 -26.15 -7.50
C ILE A 281 -25.54 -24.67 -7.61
N ALA A 282 -26.56 -23.80 -7.74
CA ALA A 282 -26.36 -22.36 -7.74
C ALA A 282 -25.70 -21.90 -6.44
N GLU A 283 -26.24 -22.26 -5.27
CA GLU A 283 -25.68 -21.86 -3.96
C GLU A 283 -24.24 -22.37 -3.75
N MET A 284 -23.93 -23.62 -4.10
CA MET A 284 -22.59 -24.20 -3.95
C MET A 284 -21.55 -23.53 -4.87
N VAL A 285 -21.91 -23.26 -6.13
CA VAL A 285 -21.02 -22.55 -7.07
C VAL A 285 -20.85 -21.08 -6.67
N PHE A 286 -21.87 -20.46 -6.07
CA PHE A 286 -21.79 -19.06 -5.63
C PHE A 286 -20.89 -18.82 -4.45
N HIS A 287 -21.01 -19.64 -3.40
CA HIS A 287 -20.29 -19.36 -2.16
C HIS A 287 -18.79 -19.65 -2.30
N ASP A 288 -18.40 -20.66 -3.09
CA ASP A 288 -17.01 -21.11 -3.18
C ASP A 288 -16.29 -20.66 -4.45
N LEU A 289 -16.95 -20.67 -5.63
CA LEU A 289 -16.28 -20.41 -6.91
C LEU A 289 -16.22 -18.92 -7.25
N ALA A 290 -17.28 -18.16 -6.96
CA ALA A 290 -17.34 -16.74 -7.30
C ALA A 290 -16.33 -15.90 -6.47
N GLY A 291 -16.06 -16.24 -5.21
CA GLY A 291 -14.99 -15.58 -4.46
C GLY A 291 -13.59 -15.89 -5.02
N TRP A 292 -13.37 -17.14 -5.39
CA TRP A 292 -12.06 -17.65 -5.81
C TRP A 292 -11.65 -17.22 -7.22
N VAL A 293 -12.59 -17.06 -8.16
CA VAL A 293 -12.28 -16.67 -9.55
C VAL A 293 -12.15 -15.15 -9.73
N MET A 294 -12.94 -14.39 -8.97
CA MET A 294 -13.06 -12.94 -9.20
C MET A 294 -11.83 -12.16 -8.70
N MET A 295 -11.21 -12.58 -7.59
CA MET A 295 -9.97 -11.96 -7.10
C MET A 295 -8.79 -12.15 -8.08
N PRO A 296 -8.48 -13.37 -8.57
CA PRO A 296 -7.49 -13.57 -9.64
C PRO A 296 -7.79 -12.80 -10.91
N MET A 297 -9.07 -12.68 -11.33
CA MET A 297 -9.42 -11.88 -12.51
C MET A 297 -9.07 -10.40 -12.31
N ALA A 298 -9.41 -9.83 -11.15
CA ALA A 298 -9.11 -8.43 -10.84
C ALA A 298 -7.59 -8.17 -10.78
N LEU A 299 -6.84 -9.06 -10.11
CA LEU A 299 -5.38 -9.06 -10.08
C LEU A 299 -4.77 -9.19 -11.47
N GLY A 300 -5.33 -10.07 -12.31
CA GLY A 300 -4.90 -10.29 -13.68
C GLY A 300 -5.09 -9.04 -14.54
N MET A 301 -6.18 -8.31 -14.35
CA MET A 301 -6.41 -7.02 -15.02
C MET A 301 -5.37 -5.96 -14.60
N LEU A 302 -5.08 -5.83 -13.30
CA LEU A 302 -4.02 -4.91 -12.84
C LEU A 302 -2.63 -5.30 -13.36
N PHE A 303 -2.33 -6.60 -13.37
CA PHE A 303 -1.05 -7.09 -13.88
C PHE A 303 -0.93 -6.85 -15.39
N LEU A 304 -2.01 -7.08 -16.14
CA LEU A 304 -2.08 -6.79 -17.56
C LEU A 304 -1.89 -5.29 -17.83
N GLU A 305 -2.57 -4.43 -17.08
CA GLU A 305 -2.40 -2.99 -17.18
C GLU A 305 -0.96 -2.56 -16.89
N GLN A 306 -0.37 -3.04 -15.79
CA GLN A 306 1.03 -2.75 -15.46
C GLN A 306 1.96 -3.18 -16.59
N LYS A 307 1.73 -4.37 -17.16
CA LYS A 307 2.51 -4.87 -18.30
C LYS A 307 2.31 -4.01 -19.55
N ILE A 308 1.09 -3.58 -19.82
CA ILE A 308 0.77 -2.68 -20.95
C ILE A 308 1.52 -1.36 -20.74
N LEU A 309 1.40 -0.71 -19.59
CA LEU A 309 2.08 0.54 -19.27
C LEU A 309 3.60 0.42 -19.43
N ALA A 310 4.20 -0.64 -18.87
CA ALA A 310 5.63 -0.92 -19.00
C ALA A 310 6.07 -1.20 -20.45
N SER A 311 5.17 -1.69 -21.31
CA SER A 311 5.46 -1.97 -22.72
C SER A 311 5.20 -0.78 -23.66
N LEU A 312 4.33 0.15 -23.25
CA LEU A 312 3.90 1.27 -24.09
C LEU A 312 4.90 2.44 -24.04
N PHE A 313 5.65 2.56 -22.95
CA PHE A 313 6.62 3.64 -22.74
C PHE A 313 8.01 3.04 -22.60
N LEU A 314 8.81 3.15 -23.66
CA LEU A 314 10.24 2.88 -23.59
C LEU A 314 10.85 3.88 -22.61
N GLN A 315 11.45 3.39 -21.53
CA GLN A 315 12.38 4.19 -20.75
C GLN A 315 13.50 4.64 -21.71
N GLU A 316 13.50 5.91 -22.07
CA GLU A 316 14.68 6.54 -22.63
C GLU A 316 15.75 6.45 -21.55
N ASP A 317 16.58 5.39 -21.63
CA ASP A 317 17.85 5.33 -20.90
C ASP A 317 18.51 6.68 -21.06
N GLN A 318 18.70 7.38 -19.94
CA GLN A 318 19.29 8.71 -19.92
C GLN A 318 20.54 8.67 -20.79
N ALA A 319 20.44 9.28 -21.99
CA ALA A 319 21.58 9.38 -22.88
C ALA A 319 22.73 9.94 -22.04
N PRO A 320 23.90 9.27 -22.00
CA PRO A 320 24.99 9.71 -21.15
C PRO A 320 25.24 11.18 -21.47
N ALA A 321 25.28 12.02 -20.43
CA ALA A 321 25.46 13.46 -20.56
C ALA A 321 26.80 13.78 -21.25
N VAL A 322 26.83 13.71 -22.58
CA VAL A 322 27.96 14.12 -23.42
C VAL A 322 27.80 15.61 -23.65
N LEU A 323 28.02 16.43 -22.62
CA LEU A 323 28.38 17.84 -22.76
C LEU A 323 29.03 18.31 -21.44
N ALA A 324 30.21 17.78 -21.12
CA ALA A 324 31.15 18.56 -20.32
C ALA A 324 31.79 19.60 -21.26
N PRO A 325 31.62 20.92 -21.05
CA PRO A 325 32.33 21.90 -21.84
C PRO A 325 33.83 21.73 -21.58
N MET A 326 34.55 21.43 -22.66
CA MET A 326 36.01 21.35 -22.70
C MET A 326 36.59 22.67 -22.16
N ARG A 327 37.14 22.62 -20.95
CA ARG A 327 37.80 23.78 -20.33
C ARG A 327 39.08 24.06 -21.11
N ALA A 328 39.08 25.07 -21.97
CA ALA A 328 40.27 25.51 -22.70
C ALA A 328 41.40 25.86 -21.70
N PRO A 329 42.67 25.52 -21.99
CA PRO A 329 43.77 25.90 -21.12
C PRO A 329 43.92 27.42 -21.13
N ARG A 330 43.80 28.06 -19.96
CA ARG A 330 44.16 29.47 -19.80
C ARG A 330 45.66 29.62 -20.08
N GLY A 331 46.00 30.16 -21.23
CA GLY A 331 47.37 30.58 -21.55
C GLY A 331 47.86 31.58 -20.50
N GLY A 332 48.93 31.21 -19.80
CA GLY A 332 49.65 32.13 -18.93
C GLY A 332 50.44 33.12 -19.77
N LEU A 333 50.00 34.38 -19.80
CA LEU A 333 50.84 35.49 -20.22
C LEU A 333 51.68 35.94 -19.03
N THR A 334 52.87 35.36 -18.90
CA THR A 334 53.97 35.94 -18.14
C THR A 334 54.55 37.10 -18.94
N GLY A 335 54.10 38.32 -18.67
CA GLY A 335 54.76 39.55 -19.11
C GLY A 335 55.69 40.07 -18.02
N ARG A 336 57.00 40.00 -18.25
CA ARG A 336 58.06 40.58 -17.41
C ARG A 336 58.71 41.71 -18.21
N LYS A 337 58.90 42.84 -17.53
CA LYS A 337 59.55 44.11 -17.94
C LYS A 337 58.67 45.14 -18.62
#